data_AF-A0A7G5DTX0-F1
#
_entry.id   AF-A0A7G5DTX0-F1
#
_cell.length_a   1.000
_cell.length_b   1.000
_cell.length_c   1.000
_cell.angle_alpha   90.00
_cell.angle_beta   90.00
_cell.angle_gamma   90.00
#
_symmetry.space_group_name_H-M   'P 1'
#
loop_
_entity.id
_entity.type
_entity.pdbx_description
1 polymer ?
#
loop_
_entity_poly.entity_id
_entity_poly.type
_entity_poly.pdbx_seq_one_letter_code
_entity_poly.pdbx_strand_id
1 'polypeptide(L)'
;MARFYQSTDAGAPVLDIPASAGAVDIRRFGCLKQILIAVLVNGYGSGGSAKPAAGWALIQEGDRTITLRNASGSYVTFSSFYLFMSPTNFSGDQFYRIYLHNTYTGIVNGVPQGEGVVTGTAAGNSVPHYCGSTYQFQYANTALWTLLADDRSFWFMHHCNPYGNFTNTNVLDQSLAVGTWNNCFYVGDDSQGSFIAVGGQLTSAVNAITAPYFDHQAITTLRNPHTGLLIDTGGAPATTQVVSLFSISPSTGATVFYKDVMNMCPIEWACASKYAGNLRGGFLDVMSGHSRGDIIYRALIQDVSPVRATHIMTPSLMADGYSYLVPMSQTNQGRRCVISDNPALW
;
A
#
# COMPACT_ATOMS: atom_id res chain seq x y z
N MET A 1 12.07 -7.47 -13.17
CA MET A 1 12.21 -5.99 -13.28
C MET A 1 10.91 -5.37 -12.83
N ALA A 2 10.97 -4.36 -11.96
CA ALA A 2 9.82 -3.66 -11.45
C ALA A 2 9.14 -2.81 -12.53
N ARG A 3 7.82 -2.65 -12.46
CA ARG A 3 7.01 -1.88 -13.40
C ARG A 3 5.86 -1.17 -12.72
N PHE A 4 5.50 0.00 -13.24
CA PHE A 4 4.29 0.70 -12.85
C PHE A 4 3.07 0.24 -13.65
N TYR A 5 1.98 0.05 -12.92
CA TYR A 5 0.64 -0.28 -13.38
C TYR A 5 -0.32 0.76 -12.81
N GLN A 6 -1.26 1.24 -13.60
CA GLN A 6 -2.11 2.36 -13.25
C GLN A 6 -3.55 2.13 -13.68
N SER A 7 -4.48 2.75 -12.96
CA SER A 7 -5.90 2.75 -13.30
C SER A 7 -6.21 3.39 -14.66
N THR A 8 -5.29 4.20 -15.19
CA THR A 8 -5.42 4.88 -16.49
C THR A 8 -4.79 4.11 -17.65
N ASP A 9 -4.12 2.99 -17.39
CA ASP A 9 -3.54 2.18 -18.46
C ASP A 9 -4.63 1.53 -19.32
N ALA A 10 -4.35 1.37 -20.61
CA ALA A 10 -5.26 0.70 -21.52
C ALA A 10 -5.46 -0.77 -21.12
N GLY A 11 -6.72 -1.15 -20.85
CA GLY A 11 -7.09 -2.50 -20.43
C GLY A 11 -6.93 -2.75 -18.92
N ALA A 12 -6.56 -1.74 -18.13
CA ALA A 12 -6.56 -1.85 -16.68
C ALA A 12 -7.96 -2.20 -16.13
N PRO A 13 -8.07 -2.93 -15.02
CA PRO A 13 -9.36 -3.24 -14.41
C PRO A 13 -10.18 -1.99 -14.09
N VAL A 14 -11.42 -1.98 -14.58
CA VAL A 14 -12.40 -0.95 -14.26
C VAL A 14 -13.05 -1.29 -12.92
N LEU A 15 -13.03 -0.34 -12.00
CA LEU A 15 -13.72 -0.47 -10.73
C LEU A 15 -15.23 -0.31 -10.96
N ASP A 16 -16.00 -1.37 -10.79
CA ASP A 16 -17.46 -1.34 -10.90
C ASP A 16 -18.12 -1.75 -9.58
N ILE A 17 -18.82 -0.81 -8.96
CA ILE A 17 -19.57 -1.04 -7.73
C ILE A 17 -21.01 -0.52 -7.91
N PRO A 18 -22.00 -1.41 -8.10
CA PRO A 18 -23.39 -0.99 -8.19
C PRO A 18 -23.90 -0.47 -6.82
N ALA A 19 -24.85 0.47 -6.88
CA ALA A 19 -25.36 1.21 -5.72
C ALA A 19 -26.15 0.39 -4.66
N SER A 20 -26.25 -0.93 -4.78
CA SER A 20 -27.13 -1.76 -3.92
C SER A 20 -26.41 -2.40 -2.73
N ALA A 21 -26.75 -1.97 -1.51
CA ALA A 21 -26.05 -2.22 -0.23
C ALA A 21 -25.53 -3.65 0.06
N GLY A 22 -26.30 -4.73 -0.20
CA GLY A 22 -25.93 -6.10 0.21
C GLY A 22 -24.87 -6.81 -0.63
N ALA A 23 -24.64 -6.35 -1.87
CA ALA A 23 -23.64 -6.91 -2.77
C ALA A 23 -22.31 -6.13 -2.75
N VAL A 24 -22.21 -5.09 -1.91
CA VAL A 24 -21.16 -4.08 -2.02
C VAL A 24 -19.82 -4.58 -1.48
N ASP A 25 -19.79 -5.35 -0.39
CA ASP A 25 -18.52 -5.67 0.28
C ASP A 25 -17.68 -6.69 -0.50
N ILE A 26 -18.33 -7.77 -0.96
CA ILE A 26 -17.69 -8.77 -1.82
C ILE A 26 -17.23 -8.12 -3.13
N ARG A 27 -17.97 -7.13 -3.64
CA ARG A 27 -17.57 -6.39 -4.85
C ARG A 27 -16.45 -5.41 -4.61
N ARG A 28 -16.41 -4.71 -3.46
CA ARG A 28 -15.31 -3.81 -3.05
C ARG A 28 -14.02 -4.59 -2.87
N PHE A 29 -14.06 -5.70 -2.14
CA PHE A 29 -12.91 -6.59 -2.04
C PHE A 29 -12.58 -7.24 -3.40
N GLY A 30 -13.61 -7.56 -4.18
CA GLY A 30 -13.50 -8.02 -5.57
C GLY A 30 -12.71 -7.06 -6.45
N CYS A 31 -12.89 -5.75 -6.30
CA CYS A 31 -12.12 -4.73 -7.00
C CYS A 31 -10.63 -4.80 -6.67
N LEU A 32 -10.27 -4.92 -5.38
CA LEU A 32 -8.87 -5.13 -4.97
C LEU A 32 -8.32 -6.41 -5.60
N LYS A 33 -9.05 -7.53 -5.50
CA LYS A 33 -8.64 -8.81 -6.09
C LYS A 33 -8.41 -8.69 -7.59
N GLN A 34 -9.31 -8.04 -8.32
CA GLN A 34 -9.19 -7.82 -9.76
C GLN A 34 -7.93 -7.03 -10.10
N ILE A 35 -7.62 -5.96 -9.35
CA ILE A 35 -6.37 -5.21 -9.55
C ILE A 35 -5.15 -6.11 -9.28
N LEU A 36 -5.12 -6.78 -8.13
CA LEU A 36 -3.97 -7.62 -7.75
C LEU A 36 -3.76 -8.77 -8.75
N ILE A 37 -4.82 -9.44 -9.19
CA ILE A 37 -4.73 -10.53 -10.18
C ILE A 37 -4.28 -9.99 -11.53
N ALA A 38 -4.86 -8.90 -12.01
CA ALA A 38 -4.49 -8.32 -13.29
C ALA A 38 -3.03 -7.83 -13.30
N VAL A 39 -2.56 -7.24 -12.21
CA VAL A 39 -1.20 -6.69 -12.14
C VAL A 39 -0.15 -7.76 -11.82
N LEU A 40 -0.40 -8.58 -10.81
CA LEU A 40 0.61 -9.48 -10.27
C LEU A 40 0.65 -10.82 -11.00
N VAL A 41 -0.49 -11.29 -11.52
CA VAL A 41 -0.64 -12.68 -12.03
C VAL A 41 -0.83 -12.72 -13.55
N ASN A 42 -1.78 -11.96 -14.10
CA ASN A 42 -2.20 -12.14 -15.50
C ASN A 42 -1.59 -11.13 -16.48
N GLY A 43 -1.29 -9.91 -16.03
CA GLY A 43 -1.12 -8.76 -16.92
C GLY A 43 -2.47 -8.27 -17.47
N TYR A 44 -2.44 -7.20 -18.26
CA TYR A 44 -3.63 -6.66 -18.92
C TYR A 44 -3.28 -5.86 -20.18
N GLY A 45 -4.29 -5.40 -20.92
CA GLY A 45 -4.12 -4.71 -22.19
C GLY A 45 -3.96 -5.68 -23.38
N SER A 46 -3.78 -5.13 -24.58
CA SER A 46 -3.61 -5.93 -25.80
C SER A 46 -2.71 -5.23 -26.82
N GLY A 47 -2.09 -6.00 -27.72
CA GLY A 47 -1.21 -5.46 -28.75
C GLY A 47 -0.09 -4.57 -28.17
N GLY A 48 0.09 -3.38 -28.74
CA GLY A 48 1.11 -2.42 -28.30
C GLY A 48 0.87 -1.80 -26.91
N SER A 49 -0.30 -2.01 -26.30
CA SER A 49 -0.61 -1.55 -24.94
C SER A 49 -0.60 -2.68 -23.91
N ALA A 50 -0.17 -3.89 -24.28
CA ALA A 50 -0.10 -5.02 -23.36
C ALA A 50 0.94 -4.76 -22.27
N LYS A 51 0.52 -4.85 -21.01
CA LYS A 51 1.38 -4.85 -19.83
C LYS A 51 1.47 -6.26 -19.26
N PRO A 52 2.66 -6.87 -19.23
CA PRO A 52 2.84 -8.21 -18.67
C PRO A 52 2.63 -8.20 -17.15
N ALA A 53 2.28 -9.37 -16.58
CA ALA A 53 2.20 -9.54 -15.14
C ALA A 53 3.53 -9.27 -14.43
N ALA A 54 3.47 -8.97 -13.14
CA ALA A 54 4.65 -8.84 -12.29
C ALA A 54 5.36 -10.18 -12.03
N GLY A 55 4.64 -11.30 -12.04
CA GLY A 55 5.22 -12.65 -11.94
C GLY A 55 4.86 -13.42 -10.66
N TRP A 56 3.76 -13.04 -9.99
CA TRP A 56 3.25 -13.76 -8.82
C TRP A 56 2.28 -14.86 -9.25
N ALA A 57 2.10 -15.84 -8.38
CA ALA A 57 1.12 -16.91 -8.57
C ALA A 57 -0.15 -16.65 -7.74
N LEU A 58 -1.32 -16.85 -8.36
CA LEU A 58 -2.58 -16.98 -7.63
C LEU A 58 -2.67 -18.40 -7.04
N ILE A 59 -2.73 -18.50 -5.72
CA ILE A 59 -2.78 -19.79 -5.02
C ILE A 59 -4.21 -20.18 -4.70
N GLN A 60 -4.99 -19.22 -4.18
CA GLN A 60 -6.40 -19.42 -3.92
C GLN A 60 -7.13 -18.08 -4.00
N GLU A 61 -8.33 -18.11 -4.57
CA GLU A 61 -9.29 -17.03 -4.52
C GLU A 61 -10.58 -17.52 -3.87
N GLY A 62 -11.11 -16.75 -2.93
CA GLY A 62 -12.46 -16.92 -2.41
C GLY A 62 -13.23 -15.60 -2.45
N ASP A 63 -14.48 -15.62 -2.02
CA ASP A 63 -15.33 -14.41 -2.03
C ASP A 63 -14.73 -13.26 -1.21
N ARG A 64 -14.07 -13.60 -0.11
CA ARG A 64 -13.52 -12.65 0.89
C ARG A 64 -12.03 -12.81 1.13
N THR A 65 -11.36 -13.65 0.35
CA THR A 65 -9.93 -13.92 0.52
C THR A 65 -9.23 -14.01 -0.83
N ILE A 66 -7.96 -13.62 -0.84
CA ILE A 66 -7.05 -13.88 -1.95
C ILE A 66 -5.68 -14.24 -1.37
N THR A 67 -5.11 -15.35 -1.84
CA THR A 67 -3.78 -15.82 -1.47
C THR A 67 -2.88 -15.79 -2.70
N LEU A 68 -1.78 -15.05 -2.59
CA LEU A 68 -0.78 -14.88 -3.64
C LEU A 68 0.58 -15.41 -3.15
N ARG A 69 1.41 -15.88 -4.08
CA ARG A 69 2.78 -16.31 -3.81
C ARG A 69 3.76 -15.58 -4.71
N ASN A 70 4.82 -15.03 -4.13
CA ASN A 70 5.89 -14.40 -4.89
C ASN A 70 6.88 -15.44 -5.47
N ALA A 71 7.83 -15.01 -6.31
CA ALA A 71 8.84 -15.87 -6.91
C ALA A 71 9.78 -16.53 -5.89
N SER A 72 9.95 -15.92 -4.71
CA SER A 72 10.73 -16.48 -3.60
C SER A 72 9.99 -17.59 -2.83
N GLY A 73 8.73 -17.83 -3.15
CA GLY A 73 7.91 -18.87 -2.52
C GLY A 73 7.18 -18.44 -1.26
N SER A 74 7.27 -17.17 -0.86
CA SER A 74 6.53 -16.61 0.29
C SER A 74 5.10 -16.26 -0.09
N TYR A 75 4.19 -16.38 0.87
CA TYR A 75 2.76 -16.18 0.63
C TYR A 75 2.22 -14.98 1.40
N VAL A 76 1.32 -14.24 0.73
CA VAL A 76 0.46 -13.24 1.36
C VAL A 76 -1.00 -13.63 1.17
N THR A 77 -1.79 -13.49 2.23
CA THR A 77 -3.26 -13.58 2.14
C THR A 77 -3.88 -12.27 2.59
N PHE A 78 -4.73 -11.70 1.73
CA PHE A 78 -5.63 -10.63 2.12
C PHE A 78 -6.98 -11.25 2.47
N SER A 79 -7.53 -10.91 3.62
CA SER A 79 -8.86 -11.36 4.05
C SER A 79 -9.72 -10.18 4.47
N SER A 80 -10.84 -9.98 3.77
CA SER A 80 -11.88 -9.03 4.20
C SER A 80 -12.72 -9.63 5.32
N PHE A 81 -13.05 -8.84 6.34
CA PHE A 81 -13.95 -9.23 7.42
C PHE A 81 -15.21 -8.36 7.38
N TYR A 82 -16.33 -8.94 7.81
CA TYR A 82 -17.64 -8.29 7.81
C TYR A 82 -17.91 -7.68 9.17
N LEU A 83 -18.11 -6.37 9.24
CA LEU A 83 -18.41 -5.67 10.48
C LEU A 83 -19.54 -4.70 10.22
N PHE A 84 -20.76 -5.22 10.31
CA PHE A 84 -21.98 -4.42 10.38
C PHE A 84 -22.19 -3.48 9.18
N MET A 85 -22.93 -3.99 8.20
CA MET A 85 -23.69 -3.15 7.30
C MET A 85 -24.73 -2.35 8.08
N SER A 86 -24.51 -1.05 8.24
CA SER A 86 -25.63 -0.13 8.21
C SER A 86 -25.63 0.53 6.83
N PRO A 87 -26.77 0.53 6.11
CA PRO A 87 -26.91 1.27 4.85
C PRO A 87 -26.68 2.78 5.02
N THR A 88 -26.64 3.29 6.26
CA THR A 88 -26.37 4.69 6.60
C THR A 88 -25.07 4.90 7.39
N ASN A 89 -24.50 3.84 7.98
CA ASN A 89 -23.26 3.90 8.76
C ASN A 89 -22.24 2.95 8.17
N PHE A 90 -21.35 3.54 7.36
CA PHE A 90 -20.36 2.86 6.53
C PHE A 90 -19.22 2.19 7.30
N SER A 91 -19.22 2.22 8.64
CA SER A 91 -18.02 2.15 9.49
C SER A 91 -17.26 0.83 9.58
N GLY A 92 -17.72 -0.30 9.02
CA GLY A 92 -17.02 -1.58 9.19
C GLY A 92 -16.70 -2.39 7.92
N ASP A 93 -17.15 -1.99 6.73
CA ASP A 93 -16.92 -2.75 5.48
C ASP A 93 -15.72 -2.24 4.67
N GLN A 94 -14.62 -2.01 5.37
CA GLN A 94 -13.66 -0.97 4.99
C GLN A 94 -12.20 -1.43 5.00
N PHE A 95 -11.93 -2.64 5.49
CA PHE A 95 -10.58 -3.12 5.78
C PHE A 95 -10.39 -4.56 5.33
N TYR A 96 -9.16 -4.88 4.97
CA TYR A 96 -8.69 -6.25 4.84
C TYR A 96 -7.53 -6.46 5.79
N ARG A 97 -7.50 -7.64 6.39
CA ARG A 97 -6.36 -8.11 7.18
C ARG A 97 -5.31 -8.67 6.24
N ILE A 98 -4.06 -8.41 6.57
CA ILE A 98 -2.90 -8.93 5.84
C ILE A 98 -2.28 -10.04 6.68
N TYR A 99 -2.13 -11.20 6.05
CA TYR A 99 -1.40 -12.34 6.59
C TYR A 99 -0.17 -12.61 5.75
N LEU A 100 0.94 -12.90 6.40
CA LEU A 100 2.11 -13.53 5.78
C LEU A 100 2.16 -14.98 6.24
N HIS A 101 2.62 -15.88 5.37
CA HIS A 101 2.83 -17.29 5.73
C HIS A 101 3.92 -17.94 4.89
N ASN A 102 4.55 -18.96 5.48
CA ASN A 102 5.68 -19.68 4.90
C ASN A 102 5.22 -20.86 4.06
N THR A 103 4.18 -21.56 4.52
CA THR A 103 3.52 -22.62 3.76
C THR A 103 2.02 -22.38 3.74
N TYR A 104 1.34 -23.00 2.77
CA TYR A 104 -0.08 -22.83 2.57
C TYR A 104 -0.78 -24.19 2.43
N THR A 105 -1.81 -24.41 3.24
CA THR A 105 -2.62 -25.65 3.21
C THR A 105 -4.11 -25.39 3.03
N GLY A 106 -4.54 -24.13 3.02
CA GLY A 106 -5.94 -23.75 2.78
C GLY A 106 -6.37 -22.53 3.58
N ILE A 107 -7.69 -22.30 3.65
CA ILE A 107 -8.31 -21.24 4.47
C ILE A 107 -9.39 -21.84 5.34
N VAL A 108 -9.40 -21.48 6.63
CA VAL A 108 -10.45 -21.83 7.59
C VAL A 108 -10.94 -20.55 8.24
N ASN A 109 -12.24 -20.26 8.16
CA ASN A 109 -12.87 -19.06 8.74
C ASN A 109 -12.20 -17.73 8.33
N GLY A 110 -11.72 -17.63 7.09
CA GLY A 110 -11.03 -16.43 6.58
C GLY A 110 -9.58 -16.29 7.06
N VAL A 111 -9.02 -17.31 7.71
CA VAL A 111 -7.62 -17.34 8.16
C VAL A 111 -6.85 -18.38 7.34
N PRO A 112 -5.72 -18.01 6.70
CA PRO A 112 -4.89 -18.98 6.00
C PRO A 112 -4.33 -20.02 6.97
N GLN A 113 -4.17 -21.24 6.50
CA GLN A 113 -3.60 -22.36 7.24
C GLN A 113 -2.23 -22.70 6.66
N GLY A 114 -1.33 -23.16 7.52
CA GLY A 114 0.06 -23.49 7.18
C GLY A 114 1.02 -23.11 8.31
N GLU A 115 2.31 -23.19 8.01
CA GLU A 115 3.38 -22.75 8.92
C GLU A 115 3.67 -21.26 8.72
N GLY A 116 4.00 -20.56 9.80
CA GLY A 116 4.39 -19.15 9.74
C GLY A 116 3.21 -18.20 9.56
N VAL A 117 1.98 -18.62 9.85
CA VAL A 117 0.81 -17.75 9.68
C VAL A 117 0.84 -16.62 10.70
N VAL A 118 1.13 -15.41 10.23
CA VAL A 118 1.28 -14.22 11.07
C VAL A 118 0.52 -13.03 10.49
N THR A 119 -0.07 -12.25 11.38
CA THR A 119 -0.59 -10.90 11.10
C THR A 119 -0.21 -9.98 12.25
N GLY A 120 0.40 -8.84 11.92
CA GLY A 120 0.98 -7.92 12.88
C GLY A 120 2.33 -8.36 13.44
N THR A 121 2.70 -7.79 14.59
CA THR A 121 4.01 -8.01 15.24
C THR A 121 3.94 -8.91 16.46
N ALA A 122 2.73 -9.25 16.91
CA ALA A 122 2.49 -9.98 18.14
C ALA A 122 2.21 -11.47 17.89
N ALA A 123 2.69 -12.31 18.81
CA ALA A 123 2.42 -13.75 18.77
C ALA A 123 0.90 -14.04 18.82
N GLY A 124 0.48 -15.12 18.16
CA GLY A 124 -0.90 -15.59 18.16
C GLY A 124 -1.90 -14.62 17.53
N ASN A 125 -1.45 -13.66 16.72
CA ASN A 125 -2.29 -12.68 16.03
C ASN A 125 -3.09 -11.78 17.00
N SER A 126 -2.55 -11.52 18.20
CA SER A 126 -3.25 -10.73 19.24
C SER A 126 -3.46 -9.25 18.86
N VAL A 127 -2.62 -8.73 17.96
CA VAL A 127 -2.79 -7.39 17.34
C VAL A 127 -2.67 -7.55 15.82
N PRO A 128 -3.78 -7.83 15.11
CA PRO A 128 -3.74 -8.03 13.66
C PRO A 128 -3.34 -6.79 12.88
N HIS A 129 -2.77 -7.03 11.71
CA HIS A 129 -2.44 -6.02 10.71
C HIS A 129 -3.59 -5.86 9.72
N TYR A 130 -4.19 -4.67 9.73
CA TYR A 130 -5.25 -4.28 8.80
C TYR A 130 -4.81 -3.16 7.89
N CYS A 131 -5.36 -3.12 6.68
CA CYS A 131 -5.18 -2.02 5.77
C CYS A 131 -6.55 -1.62 5.20
N GLY A 132 -6.79 -0.30 5.12
CA GLY A 132 -8.08 0.26 4.71
C GLY A 132 -8.21 0.45 3.21
N SER A 133 -9.41 0.24 2.68
CA SER A 133 -9.81 0.63 1.33
C SER A 133 -11.19 1.30 1.28
N THR A 134 -11.69 1.71 2.45
CA THR A 134 -13.00 2.30 2.71
C THR A 134 -13.59 3.07 1.54
N TYR A 135 -12.89 4.14 1.17
CA TYR A 135 -13.46 5.15 0.30
C TYR A 135 -13.08 4.91 -1.16
N GLN A 136 -11.97 4.19 -1.40
CA GLN A 136 -11.49 3.93 -2.74
C GLN A 136 -12.54 3.19 -3.56
N PHE A 137 -13.04 2.09 -3.03
CA PHE A 137 -13.97 1.27 -3.77
C PHE A 137 -15.38 1.88 -3.73
N GLN A 138 -15.74 2.59 -2.66
CA GLN A 138 -17.01 3.33 -2.62
C GLN A 138 -17.15 4.37 -3.74
N TYR A 139 -16.07 5.08 -4.07
CA TYR A 139 -16.06 6.14 -5.08
C TYR A 139 -15.28 5.70 -6.32
N ALA A 140 -15.69 4.58 -6.91
CA ALA A 140 -15.04 4.00 -8.09
C ALA A 140 -14.87 4.98 -9.26
N ASN A 141 -15.77 5.96 -9.40
CA ASN A 141 -15.71 7.01 -10.42
C ASN A 141 -14.62 8.08 -10.17
N THR A 142 -14.12 8.20 -8.94
CA THR A 142 -13.06 9.15 -8.54
C THR A 142 -11.80 8.46 -8.03
N ALA A 143 -11.80 7.12 -8.03
CA ALA A 143 -10.70 6.33 -7.53
C ALA A 143 -9.59 6.19 -8.58
N LEU A 144 -8.38 6.50 -8.16
CA LEU A 144 -7.15 6.24 -8.89
C LEU A 144 -6.34 5.23 -8.10
N TRP A 145 -5.66 4.33 -8.81
CA TRP A 145 -4.73 3.41 -8.19
C TRP A 145 -3.47 3.30 -9.03
N THR A 146 -2.36 3.09 -8.35
CA THR A 146 -1.06 2.84 -8.96
C THR A 146 -0.38 1.72 -8.18
N LEU A 147 0.15 0.76 -8.89
CA LEU A 147 0.85 -0.38 -8.33
C LEU A 147 2.24 -0.46 -8.98
N LEU A 148 3.28 -0.57 -8.17
CA LEU A 148 4.65 -0.78 -8.63
C LEU A 148 5.09 -2.17 -8.17
N ALA A 149 5.42 -3.08 -9.09
CA ALA A 149 5.71 -4.46 -8.73
C ALA A 149 6.78 -5.11 -9.59
N ASP A 150 7.52 -6.01 -8.96
CA ASP A 150 8.24 -7.11 -9.61
C ASP A 150 7.70 -8.46 -9.12
N ASP A 151 8.42 -9.54 -9.40
CA ASP A 151 8.06 -10.91 -9.06
C ASP A 151 8.24 -11.26 -7.57
N ARG A 152 8.81 -10.34 -6.78
CA ARG A 152 9.17 -10.56 -5.37
C ARG A 152 8.46 -9.59 -4.41
N SER A 153 8.18 -8.37 -4.86
CA SER A 153 7.63 -7.29 -4.03
C SER A 153 6.72 -6.36 -4.82
N PHE A 154 5.78 -5.71 -4.13
CA PHE A 154 4.97 -4.66 -4.70
C PHE A 154 4.59 -3.55 -3.71
N TRP A 155 4.40 -2.36 -4.27
CA TRP A 155 3.77 -1.21 -3.64
C TRP A 155 2.39 -1.01 -4.24
N PHE A 156 1.38 -0.80 -3.41
CA PHE A 156 0.06 -0.39 -3.86
C PHE A 156 -0.30 0.94 -3.25
N MET A 157 -0.59 1.91 -4.12
CA MET A 157 -1.15 3.19 -3.71
C MET A 157 -2.52 3.37 -4.33
N HIS A 158 -3.37 4.04 -3.57
CA HIS A 158 -4.63 4.50 -4.09
C HIS A 158 -4.98 5.87 -3.57
N HIS A 159 -5.77 6.58 -4.37
CA HIS A 159 -6.33 7.88 -4.08
C HIS A 159 -7.83 7.85 -4.43
N CYS A 160 -8.66 8.43 -3.59
CA CYS A 160 -10.05 8.73 -3.95
C CYS A 160 -10.54 10.03 -3.34
N ASN A 161 -11.57 10.60 -3.96
CA ASN A 161 -12.25 11.78 -3.44
C ASN A 161 -13.73 11.46 -3.13
N PRO A 162 -14.13 11.46 -1.84
CA PRO A 162 -15.49 11.12 -1.43
C PRO A 162 -16.53 12.23 -1.65
N TYR A 163 -16.11 13.45 -2.02
CA TYR A 163 -17.01 14.62 -2.13
C TYR A 163 -17.52 14.89 -3.57
N GLY A 164 -17.40 13.91 -4.47
CA GLY A 164 -18.23 13.82 -5.67
C GLY A 164 -17.95 14.78 -6.84
N ASN A 165 -17.05 15.76 -6.72
CA ASN A 165 -16.82 16.78 -7.76
C ASN A 165 -15.38 16.81 -8.31
N PHE A 166 -15.02 15.74 -9.04
CA PHE A 166 -13.67 15.46 -9.56
C PHE A 166 -12.99 16.64 -10.29
N THR A 167 -13.75 17.51 -10.95
CA THR A 167 -13.24 18.65 -11.74
C THR A 167 -12.64 19.78 -10.88
N ASN A 168 -13.22 20.05 -9.70
CA ASN A 168 -12.78 21.13 -8.80
C ASN A 168 -12.08 20.62 -7.54
N THR A 169 -12.37 19.40 -7.07
CA THR A 169 -11.85 18.87 -5.80
C THR A 169 -10.61 17.98 -5.95
N ASN A 170 -10.09 17.82 -7.18
CA ASN A 170 -8.84 17.11 -7.41
C ASN A 170 -7.60 17.99 -7.30
N VAL A 171 -7.76 19.30 -7.15
CA VAL A 171 -6.64 20.22 -6.95
C VAL A 171 -6.10 20.04 -5.54
N LEU A 172 -4.87 19.54 -5.44
CA LEU A 172 -4.10 19.44 -4.22
C LEU A 172 -3.59 20.85 -3.86
N ASP A 173 -4.47 21.67 -3.30
CA ASP A 173 -4.10 22.92 -2.63
C ASP A 173 -4.15 22.77 -1.10
N GLN A 174 -3.82 23.84 -0.37
CA GLN A 174 -3.73 23.90 1.09
C GLN A 174 -4.93 23.30 1.85
N SER A 175 -6.09 23.14 1.20
CA SER A 175 -7.35 22.73 1.85
C SER A 175 -7.59 21.22 1.94
N LEU A 176 -6.87 20.38 1.16
CA LEU A 176 -7.17 18.94 1.08
C LEU A 176 -6.50 18.06 2.15
N ALA A 177 -5.95 18.66 3.22
CA ALA A 177 -5.85 17.91 4.47
C ALA A 177 -7.22 17.40 4.93
N VAL A 178 -8.34 18.05 4.54
CA VAL A 178 -9.67 17.63 4.95
C VAL A 178 -10.35 16.91 3.78
N GLY A 179 -10.21 15.58 3.74
CA GLY A 179 -11.15 14.74 3.00
C GLY A 179 -10.63 13.85 1.86
N THR A 180 -9.37 13.93 1.45
CA THR A 180 -8.78 12.96 0.49
C THR A 180 -8.26 11.73 1.22
N TRP A 181 -8.60 10.55 0.72
CA TRP A 181 -8.20 9.28 1.33
C TRP A 181 -7.17 8.60 0.45
N ASN A 182 -5.92 8.68 0.88
CA ASN A 182 -4.81 8.04 0.20
C ASN A 182 -4.20 6.96 1.08
N ASN A 183 -4.05 5.76 0.54
CA ASN A 183 -3.35 4.68 1.20
C ASN A 183 -2.16 4.25 0.37
N CYS A 184 -1.12 3.83 1.08
CA CYS A 184 0.03 3.18 0.53
C CYS A 184 0.30 1.94 1.40
N PHE A 185 0.56 0.81 0.76
CA PHE A 185 1.12 -0.34 1.45
C PHE A 185 2.13 -1.06 0.58
N TYR A 186 3.05 -1.75 1.24
CA TYR A 186 4.10 -2.56 0.65
C TYR A 186 3.93 -4.01 1.08
N VAL A 187 4.11 -4.96 0.17
CA VAL A 187 4.21 -6.38 0.48
C VAL A 187 5.30 -7.00 -0.38
N GLY A 188 6.20 -7.76 0.22
CA GLY A 188 7.24 -8.44 -0.53
C GLY A 188 8.48 -8.76 0.26
N ASP A 189 9.46 -9.29 -0.44
CA ASP A 189 10.81 -9.43 0.09
C ASP A 189 11.44 -8.05 0.28
N ASP A 190 12.19 -7.84 1.34
CA ASP A 190 13.05 -6.67 1.51
C ASP A 190 14.42 -6.89 0.81
N SER A 191 15.35 -5.93 0.98
CA SER A 191 16.71 -6.02 0.43
C SER A 191 17.56 -7.18 0.98
N GLN A 192 17.14 -7.83 2.06
CA GLN A 192 17.82 -8.97 2.69
C GLN A 192 17.05 -10.30 2.47
N GLY A 193 15.96 -10.29 1.71
CA GLY A 193 15.13 -11.47 1.44
C GLY A 193 14.11 -11.81 2.53
N SER A 194 13.87 -10.92 3.49
CA SER A 194 12.81 -11.07 4.49
C SER A 194 11.46 -10.68 3.90
N PHE A 195 10.47 -11.56 3.98
CA PHE A 195 9.12 -11.27 3.51
C PHE A 195 8.33 -10.47 4.55
N ILE A 196 7.93 -9.26 4.18
CA ILE A 196 7.27 -8.29 5.06
C ILE A 196 6.04 -7.65 4.40
N ALA A 197 5.18 -7.07 5.23
CA ALA A 197 4.13 -6.16 4.80
C ALA A 197 4.16 -4.88 5.65
N VAL A 198 4.01 -3.72 5.02
CA VAL A 198 4.06 -2.40 5.67
C VAL A 198 2.90 -1.54 5.18
N GLY A 199 2.29 -0.74 6.07
CA GLY A 199 1.16 0.15 5.78
C GLY A 199 -0.07 -0.26 6.59
N GLY A 200 -1.16 0.50 6.54
CA GLY A 200 -2.35 0.23 7.36
C GLY A 200 -2.13 0.48 8.86
N GLN A 201 -2.65 -0.39 9.73
CA GLN A 201 -2.62 -0.22 11.19
C GLN A 201 -2.56 -1.58 11.90
N LEU A 202 -1.82 -1.64 13.01
CA LEU A 202 -1.89 -2.75 13.97
C LEU A 202 -2.93 -2.42 15.04
N THR A 203 -4.00 -3.21 15.13
CA THR A 203 -5.04 -2.96 16.12
C THR A 203 -5.90 -4.17 16.40
N SER A 204 -6.33 -4.34 17.66
CA SER A 204 -7.39 -5.26 18.04
C SER A 204 -8.78 -4.63 17.94
N ALA A 205 -8.85 -3.30 17.77
CA ALA A 205 -10.09 -2.54 17.68
C ALA A 205 -10.69 -2.66 16.28
N VAL A 206 -11.74 -3.46 16.22
CA VAL A 206 -12.44 -3.88 15.02
C VAL A 206 -13.19 -2.71 14.32
N ASN A 207 -13.56 -1.65 15.06
CA ASN A 207 -14.36 -0.52 14.56
C ASN A 207 -13.63 0.85 14.54
N ALA A 208 -12.33 0.89 14.83
CA ALA A 208 -11.58 2.13 15.06
C ALA A 208 -10.53 2.44 13.98
N ILE A 209 -10.60 1.78 12.83
CA ILE A 209 -9.56 1.86 11.81
C ILE A 209 -9.87 3.04 10.89
N THR A 210 -9.61 4.26 11.36
CA THR A 210 -10.02 5.47 10.62
C THR A 210 -8.95 6.02 9.69
N ALA A 211 -7.77 5.40 9.54
CA ALA A 211 -6.73 6.01 8.72
C ALA A 211 -5.79 5.01 8.01
N PRO A 212 -5.58 5.19 6.70
CA PRO A 212 -4.60 4.46 5.91
C PRO A 212 -3.17 4.97 6.18
N TYR A 213 -2.54 4.46 7.24
CA TYR A 213 -1.16 4.87 7.56
C TYR A 213 -0.13 4.18 6.69
N PHE A 214 0.95 4.87 6.34
CA PHE A 214 2.19 4.26 5.90
C PHE A 214 3.30 4.79 6.80
N ASP A 215 3.50 4.08 7.91
CA ASP A 215 4.27 4.60 9.03
C ASP A 215 5.07 3.49 9.74
N HIS A 216 5.76 3.86 10.83
CA HIS A 216 6.65 2.99 11.58
C HIS A 216 5.93 1.86 12.33
N GLN A 217 4.62 1.96 12.56
CA GLN A 217 3.91 1.07 13.48
C GLN A 217 3.24 -0.09 12.75
N ALA A 218 2.82 0.10 11.50
CA ALA A 218 2.09 -0.91 10.76
C ALA A 218 3.01 -1.80 9.92
N ILE A 219 3.60 -2.81 10.55
CA ILE A 219 4.46 -3.81 9.90
C ILE A 219 4.11 -5.24 10.33
N THR A 220 4.26 -6.19 9.42
CA THR A 220 4.26 -7.64 9.70
C THR A 220 5.49 -8.24 9.05
N THR A 221 6.19 -9.12 9.76
CA THR A 221 7.33 -9.88 9.23
C THR A 221 7.08 -11.37 9.43
N LEU A 222 7.38 -12.17 8.42
CA LEU A 222 7.20 -13.63 8.48
C LEU A 222 8.21 -14.30 9.42
N ARG A 223 9.44 -13.79 9.42
CA ARG A 223 10.58 -14.32 10.18
C ARG A 223 11.22 -13.22 11.02
N ASN A 224 11.90 -13.63 12.08
CA ASN A 224 12.88 -12.80 12.73
C ASN A 224 14.16 -12.83 11.87
N PRO A 225 14.58 -11.70 11.28
CA PRO A 225 15.72 -11.65 10.36
C PRO A 225 17.05 -11.97 11.04
N HIS A 226 17.13 -11.89 12.37
CA HIS A 226 18.36 -12.17 13.13
C HIS A 226 18.50 -13.64 13.54
N THR A 227 17.39 -14.38 13.61
CA THR A 227 17.41 -15.79 14.02
C THR A 227 16.99 -16.73 12.89
N GLY A 228 16.37 -16.21 11.83
CA GLY A 228 15.76 -16.99 10.75
C GLY A 228 14.47 -17.72 11.16
N LEU A 229 14.09 -17.69 12.44
CA LEU A 229 12.92 -18.39 12.97
C LEU A 229 11.63 -17.68 12.56
N LEU A 230 10.56 -18.46 12.39
CA LEU A 230 9.22 -17.92 12.17
C LEU A 230 8.71 -17.21 13.44
N ILE A 231 7.92 -16.16 13.24
CA ILE A 231 7.39 -15.37 14.35
C ILE A 231 6.35 -16.15 15.19
N ASP A 232 5.62 -17.08 14.58
CA ASP A 232 4.54 -17.85 15.21
C ASP A 232 4.99 -18.95 16.20
N THR A 233 6.25 -19.38 16.12
CA THR A 233 6.77 -20.58 16.79
C THR A 233 7.79 -20.31 17.90
N GLY A 234 7.90 -19.06 18.38
CA GLY A 234 8.68 -18.72 19.59
C GLY A 234 9.63 -17.53 19.47
N GLY A 235 9.41 -16.61 18.53
CA GLY A 235 10.37 -15.54 18.23
C GLY A 235 9.80 -14.16 18.05
N ALA A 236 8.60 -13.86 18.59
CA ALA A 236 8.00 -12.54 18.46
C ALA A 236 8.97 -11.46 19.00
N PRO A 237 9.51 -10.59 18.14
CA PRO A 237 10.46 -9.58 18.56
C PRO A 237 9.78 -8.57 19.48
N ALA A 238 10.52 -8.08 20.47
CA ALA A 238 10.01 -7.04 21.37
C ALA A 238 9.61 -5.75 20.63
N THR A 239 10.24 -5.48 19.48
CA THR A 239 10.01 -4.32 18.64
C THR A 239 10.14 -4.71 17.16
N THR A 240 9.18 -4.33 16.32
CA THR A 240 9.33 -4.34 14.86
C THR A 240 8.80 -3.02 14.35
N GLN A 241 9.59 -2.31 13.56
CA GLN A 241 9.21 -0.98 13.07
C GLN A 241 9.92 -0.65 11.77
N VAL A 242 9.31 0.24 10.98
CA VAL A 242 10.02 0.89 9.87
C VAL A 242 10.69 2.14 10.42
N VAL A 243 12.03 2.10 10.47
CA VAL A 243 12.85 3.08 11.21
C VAL A 243 12.87 4.42 10.51
N SER A 244 12.94 4.44 9.19
CA SER A 244 13.15 5.68 8.44
C SER A 244 11.85 6.42 8.12
N LEU A 245 10.72 5.87 8.53
CA LEU A 245 9.46 6.57 8.54
C LEU A 245 9.39 7.28 9.91
N PHE A 246 9.23 8.61 9.97
CA PHE A 246 8.88 9.37 11.19
C PHE A 246 7.70 10.33 10.96
N SER A 247 6.82 10.48 11.97
CA SER A 247 5.56 11.21 11.83
C SER A 247 5.87 12.64 12.20
N ILE A 248 5.79 13.52 11.21
CA ILE A 248 6.02 14.93 11.41
C ILE A 248 4.77 15.62 10.90
N SER A 249 3.94 16.10 11.84
CA SER A 249 2.81 16.96 11.51
C SER A 249 3.38 18.26 10.93
N PRO A 250 3.11 18.61 9.66
CA PRO A 250 3.46 19.93 9.18
C PRO A 250 2.70 20.95 10.02
N SER A 251 3.40 21.90 10.64
CA SER A 251 2.75 22.98 11.35
C SER A 251 2.00 23.87 10.36
N THR A 252 0.78 24.27 10.70
CA THR A 252 0.03 25.27 9.93
C THR A 252 0.91 26.53 9.82
N GLY A 253 1.24 26.95 8.59
CA GLY A 253 2.14 28.10 8.34
C GLY A 253 3.62 27.75 8.23
N ALA A 254 4.01 26.47 8.16
CA ALA A 254 5.39 26.08 7.88
C ALA A 254 5.88 26.73 6.57
N THR A 255 7.07 27.33 6.62
CA THR A 255 7.73 27.88 5.44
C THR A 255 7.99 26.77 4.42
N VAL A 256 7.61 27.01 3.18
CA VAL A 256 7.86 26.09 2.07
C VAL A 256 9.36 26.05 1.80
N PHE A 257 9.97 24.87 1.94
CA PHE A 257 11.34 24.65 1.51
C PHE A 257 11.31 24.07 0.10
N TYR A 258 11.69 24.88 -0.88
CA TYR A 258 12.05 24.36 -2.20
C TYR A 258 13.41 23.69 -2.07
N LYS A 259 13.52 22.48 -2.62
CA LYS A 259 14.77 21.72 -2.60
C LYS A 259 15.09 21.29 -4.02
N ASP A 260 16.24 21.72 -4.50
CA ASP A 260 16.71 21.39 -5.86
C ASP A 260 17.36 19.99 -5.92
N VAL A 261 17.58 19.36 -4.76
CA VAL A 261 18.25 18.05 -4.64
C VAL A 261 17.49 17.16 -3.66
N MET A 262 17.12 15.96 -4.08
CA MET A 262 16.56 14.96 -3.17
C MET A 262 17.62 13.92 -2.79
N ASN A 263 17.78 13.67 -1.49
CA ASN A 263 18.58 12.56 -1.01
C ASN A 263 17.69 11.33 -0.98
N MET A 264 17.99 10.35 -1.83
CA MET A 264 17.26 9.07 -1.84
C MET A 264 17.86 8.13 -0.80
N CYS A 265 17.39 8.24 0.44
CA CYS A 265 17.78 7.32 1.51
C CYS A 265 16.86 6.08 1.46
N PRO A 266 17.38 4.85 1.55
CA PRO A 266 16.55 3.66 1.64
C PRO A 266 15.56 3.74 2.80
N ILE A 267 14.37 3.16 2.63
CA ILE A 267 13.42 3.01 3.75
C ILE A 267 13.82 1.77 4.56
N GLU A 268 14.50 2.00 5.67
CA GLU A 268 15.00 0.94 6.54
C GLU A 268 13.92 0.46 7.49
N TRP A 269 13.98 -0.82 7.85
CA TRP A 269 13.18 -1.38 8.94
C TRP A 269 14.05 -2.16 9.91
N ALA A 270 13.55 -2.31 11.12
CA ALA A 270 14.23 -2.95 12.22
C ALA A 270 13.34 -3.99 12.91
N CYS A 271 14.00 -5.03 13.40
CA CYS A 271 13.40 -6.10 14.18
C CYS A 271 14.26 -6.33 15.43
N ALA A 272 13.64 -6.45 16.60
CA ALA A 272 14.32 -6.52 17.90
C ALA A 272 15.40 -5.42 18.07
N SER A 273 15.06 -4.18 17.68
CA SER A 273 15.93 -3.00 17.71
C SER A 273 17.24 -3.12 16.93
N LYS A 274 17.28 -3.99 15.92
CA LYS A 274 18.43 -4.17 15.01
C LYS A 274 17.98 -3.96 13.56
N TYR A 275 18.88 -3.43 12.75
CA TYR A 275 18.66 -3.24 11.31
C TYR A 275 18.32 -4.58 10.65
N ALA A 276 17.20 -4.64 9.94
CA ALA A 276 16.70 -5.86 9.33
C ALA A 276 16.80 -5.86 7.80
N GLY A 277 16.71 -4.67 7.18
CA GLY A 277 16.78 -4.51 5.73
C GLY A 277 16.13 -3.21 5.27
N ASN A 278 15.96 -3.08 3.95
CA ASN A 278 15.32 -1.94 3.30
C ASN A 278 14.13 -2.40 2.47
N LEU A 279 13.06 -1.60 2.42
CA LEU A 279 11.98 -1.82 1.46
C LEU A 279 12.51 -1.61 0.04
N ARG A 280 12.23 -2.55 -0.86
CA ARG A 280 12.70 -2.50 -2.25
C ARG A 280 11.89 -1.47 -3.03
N GLY A 281 12.55 -0.70 -3.88
CA GLY A 281 11.92 0.30 -4.74
C GLY A 281 11.40 1.56 -4.04
N GLY A 282 11.64 1.73 -2.72
CA GLY A 282 11.17 2.87 -1.95
C GLY A 282 12.27 3.62 -1.20
N PHE A 283 12.22 4.94 -1.24
CA PHE A 283 13.22 5.85 -0.67
C PHE A 283 12.53 7.00 0.05
N LEU A 284 13.22 7.60 1.00
CA LEU A 284 12.80 8.84 1.63
C LEU A 284 13.86 9.92 1.45
N ASP A 285 13.39 11.16 1.43
CA ASP A 285 14.22 12.30 1.77
C ASP A 285 13.74 12.82 3.12
N VAL A 286 14.65 12.91 4.09
CA VAL A 286 14.32 13.32 5.47
C VAL A 286 13.62 14.68 5.50
N MET A 287 13.96 15.59 4.57
CA MET A 287 13.34 16.91 4.50
C MET A 287 12.00 16.91 3.76
N SER A 288 11.74 15.94 2.88
CA SER A 288 10.44 15.75 2.25
C SER A 288 9.32 15.39 3.25
N GLY A 289 9.69 14.83 4.41
CA GLY A 289 8.77 14.65 5.53
C GLY A 289 8.17 15.95 6.08
N HIS A 290 8.82 17.10 5.85
CA HIS A 290 8.41 18.40 6.38
C HIS A 290 7.60 19.28 5.42
N SER A 291 7.52 18.91 4.15
CA SER A 291 6.90 19.78 3.13
C SER A 291 5.40 19.49 2.97
N ARG A 292 4.73 20.03 1.95
CA ARG A 292 3.43 19.50 1.48
C ARG A 292 3.66 18.60 0.26
N GLY A 293 2.76 17.65 0.01
CA GLY A 293 2.93 16.68 -1.09
C GLY A 293 2.81 17.32 -2.47
N ASP A 294 1.95 18.33 -2.63
CA ASP A 294 1.88 19.19 -3.82
C ASP A 294 3.19 19.94 -4.05
N ILE A 295 3.85 20.40 -2.98
CA ILE A 295 5.13 21.10 -3.07
C ILE A 295 6.23 20.15 -3.52
N ILE A 296 6.30 18.96 -2.92
CA ILE A 296 7.29 17.95 -3.30
C ILE A 296 7.08 17.53 -4.75
N TYR A 297 5.84 17.31 -5.17
CA TYR A 297 5.53 17.01 -6.56
C TYR A 297 6.02 18.12 -7.49
N ARG A 298 5.78 19.40 -7.14
CA ARG A 298 6.26 20.52 -7.95
C ARG A 298 7.78 20.61 -8.01
N ALA A 299 8.43 20.43 -6.87
CA ALA A 299 9.89 20.54 -6.75
C ALA A 299 10.62 19.39 -7.45
N LEU A 300 10.09 18.17 -7.35
CA LEU A 300 10.77 16.96 -7.84
C LEU A 300 10.40 16.59 -9.27
N ILE A 301 9.13 16.74 -9.62
CA ILE A 301 8.56 16.08 -10.78
C ILE A 301 8.21 17.08 -11.87
N GLN A 302 7.29 18.00 -11.60
CA GLN A 302 6.78 18.91 -12.61
C GLN A 302 6.32 20.21 -11.99
N ASP A 303 6.78 21.34 -12.54
CA ASP A 303 6.26 22.67 -12.18
C ASP A 303 4.85 22.88 -12.77
N VAL A 304 3.86 22.25 -12.13
CA VAL A 304 2.45 22.34 -12.50
C VAL A 304 1.64 22.98 -11.38
N SER A 305 0.82 23.96 -11.75
CA SER A 305 -0.10 24.65 -10.84
C SER A 305 -1.47 24.80 -11.47
N PRO A 306 -2.54 24.22 -10.90
CA PRO A 306 -2.57 23.40 -9.69
C PRO A 306 -2.06 21.96 -9.88
N VAL A 307 -1.51 21.36 -8.81
CA VAL A 307 -1.24 19.91 -8.76
C VAL A 307 -2.56 19.17 -8.59
N ARG A 308 -2.78 18.09 -9.35
CA ARG A 308 -4.02 17.31 -9.30
C ARG A 308 -3.78 15.89 -8.78
N ALA A 309 -4.82 15.23 -8.29
CA ALA A 309 -4.82 13.81 -7.94
C ALA A 309 -4.27 12.90 -9.06
N THR A 310 -4.57 13.20 -10.31
CA THR A 310 -4.02 12.47 -11.46
C THR A 310 -2.51 12.66 -11.62
N HIS A 311 -1.97 13.83 -11.25
CA HIS A 311 -0.54 14.11 -11.33
C HIS A 311 0.23 13.24 -10.33
N ILE A 312 -0.22 13.18 -9.07
CA ILE A 312 0.45 12.44 -7.99
C ILE A 312 0.32 10.91 -8.10
N MET A 313 -0.64 10.41 -8.89
CA MET A 313 -0.82 8.99 -9.16
C MET A 313 -0.15 8.57 -10.46
N THR A 314 0.45 9.52 -11.20
CA THR A 314 1.14 9.25 -12.46
C THR A 314 2.66 9.26 -12.27
N PRO A 315 3.34 8.12 -12.47
CA PRO A 315 4.80 8.07 -12.44
C PRO A 315 5.37 8.99 -13.49
N SER A 316 6.44 9.68 -13.14
CA SER A 316 7.10 10.63 -14.02
C SER A 316 8.46 10.10 -14.41
N LEU A 317 8.70 10.05 -15.72
CA LEU A 317 9.97 9.63 -16.30
C LEU A 317 11.03 10.71 -16.04
N MET A 318 12.14 10.32 -15.42
CA MET A 318 13.27 11.19 -15.10
C MET A 318 14.39 11.03 -16.12
N ALA A 319 15.38 11.92 -16.03
CA ALA A 319 16.52 11.97 -16.95
C ALA A 319 17.41 10.71 -16.94
N ASP A 320 17.34 9.91 -15.88
CA ASP A 320 18.03 8.61 -15.77
C ASP A 320 17.32 7.46 -16.51
N GLY A 321 16.16 7.74 -17.13
CA GLY A 321 15.39 6.77 -17.90
C GLY A 321 14.42 5.93 -17.06
N TYR A 322 14.26 6.24 -15.77
CA TYR A 322 13.35 5.53 -14.87
C TYR A 322 12.20 6.41 -14.41
N SER A 323 11.11 5.76 -14.01
CA SER A 323 9.91 6.42 -13.52
C SER A 323 9.96 6.57 -12.01
N TYR A 324 9.49 7.71 -11.52
CA TYR A 324 9.43 8.04 -10.10
C TYR A 324 8.03 8.52 -9.73
N LEU A 325 7.58 8.15 -8.55
CA LEU A 325 6.29 8.53 -8.02
C LEU A 325 6.42 8.90 -6.55
N VAL A 326 5.79 10.00 -6.13
CA VAL A 326 5.74 10.42 -4.73
C VAL A 326 4.40 9.96 -4.13
N PRO A 327 4.33 8.79 -3.48
CA PRO A 327 3.15 8.39 -2.73
C PRO A 327 2.74 9.47 -1.72
N MET A 328 1.46 9.75 -1.67
CA MET A 328 0.85 10.54 -0.61
C MET A 328 0.00 9.63 0.26
N SER A 329 0.05 9.83 1.58
CA SER A 329 -0.92 9.28 2.53
C SER A 329 -1.63 10.46 3.23
N GLN A 330 -2.86 10.25 3.67
CA GLN A 330 -3.76 11.29 4.19
C GLN A 330 -3.22 11.99 5.47
N THR A 331 -3.65 13.23 5.69
CA THR A 331 -3.62 14.02 6.96
C THR A 331 -2.45 13.80 7.91
N ASN A 332 -1.53 14.77 8.03
CA ASN A 332 -0.58 14.97 9.16
C ASN A 332 0.26 13.77 9.65
N GLN A 333 0.10 12.58 9.08
CA GLN A 333 0.55 11.30 9.63
C GLN A 333 0.98 10.32 8.53
N GLY A 334 0.55 10.55 7.28
CA GLY A 334 1.06 9.88 6.10
C GLY A 334 2.46 10.38 5.70
N ARG A 335 3.46 9.51 5.82
CA ARG A 335 4.87 9.87 5.59
C ARG A 335 5.21 9.69 4.12
N ARG A 336 5.99 10.63 3.58
CA ARG A 336 6.23 10.71 2.13
C ARG A 336 7.53 10.03 1.77
N CYS A 337 7.40 8.99 0.96
CA CYS A 337 8.50 8.35 0.27
C CYS A 337 8.40 8.66 -1.22
N VAL A 338 9.42 8.25 -1.97
CA VAL A 338 9.43 8.14 -3.42
C VAL A 338 9.60 6.68 -3.75
N ILE A 339 8.84 6.22 -4.73
CA ILE A 339 9.01 4.88 -5.28
C ILE A 339 9.41 4.96 -6.74
N SER A 340 10.16 3.96 -7.23
CA SER A 340 10.71 3.97 -8.57
C SER A 340 10.89 2.57 -9.14
N ASP A 341 10.84 2.45 -10.48
CA ASP A 341 11.15 1.23 -11.22
C ASP A 341 12.66 1.08 -11.56
N ASN A 342 13.51 1.99 -11.07
CA ASN A 342 14.95 1.94 -11.24
C ASN A 342 15.55 0.66 -10.64
N PRO A 343 16.15 -0.26 -11.43
CA PRO A 343 16.68 -1.54 -10.94
C PRO A 343 17.76 -1.42 -9.86
N ALA A 344 18.49 -0.31 -9.79
CA ALA A 344 19.50 -0.10 -8.73
C ALA A 344 18.87 0.02 -7.34
N LEU A 345 17.55 0.16 -7.29
CA LEU A 345 16.76 0.40 -6.10
C LEU A 345 15.97 -0.84 -5.64
N TRP A 346 16.11 -1.98 -6.34
CA TRP A 346 15.40 -3.23 -6.11
C TRP A 346 16.33 -4.40 -5.79
#